data_AF-A0A915A122-F1
#
_entry.id   AF-A0A915A122-F1
#
_cell.length_a   1.000
_cell.length_b   1.000
_cell.length_c   1.000
_cell.angle_alpha   90.00
_cell.angle_beta   90.00
_cell.angle_gamma   90.00
#
_symmetry.space_group_name_H-M   'P 1'
#
loop_
_entity.id
_entity.type
_entity.pdbx_description
1 polymer ?
#
loop_
_entity_poly.entity_id
_entity_poly.type
_entity_poly.pdbx_seq_one_letter_code
_entity_poly.pdbx_strand_id
1 'polypeptide(L)'
;MNRLKAAIMRQYEDDADFHIEVHNPRNTESVELHFRGEKTAKVVGKMAMSAPKDGEMLGGVLVRRNFNYHLMRAHNLSAYTGLSNSVLIQKESIYYNGSTSLLLHNLQQVSGHVILKHIGSKDPSNPTHHIPVFSESVRENVYFAQHITIIEWTSNPVNDMFADRTLVAVLHAQANPIPDKHLGKRDEKSEPADCIRKALIEVCGDDAVIDVVGHSIHLEVDGKSANIDTDTTQITCSDQLLHHLILSGVSSCRLYVRMDGRSGDVKHRRRDFELWMGNMTLKSEYRIFECLRSLFILQK
;
A
#
# COMPACT_ATOMS: atom_id res chain seq x y z
N MET A 1 -25.18 0.24 -59.72
CA MET A 1 -24.63 1.54 -60.15
C MET A 1 -23.10 1.46 -60.27
N ASN A 2 -22.55 0.62 -61.16
CA ASN A 2 -21.09 0.50 -61.29
C ASN A 2 -20.49 1.56 -62.22
N ARG A 3 -21.26 2.02 -63.21
CA ARG A 3 -20.85 3.10 -64.13
C ARG A 3 -20.55 4.41 -63.38
N LEU A 4 -21.39 4.74 -62.40
CA LEU A 4 -21.20 5.96 -61.58
C LEU A 4 -19.97 5.84 -60.68
N LYS A 5 -19.79 4.70 -59.98
CA LYS A 5 -18.59 4.45 -59.17
C LYS A 5 -17.30 4.58 -59.99
N ALA A 6 -17.26 4.00 -61.19
CA ALA A 6 -16.10 4.09 -62.07
C ALA A 6 -15.83 5.51 -62.59
N ALA A 7 -16.89 6.29 -62.87
CA ALA A 7 -16.74 7.68 -63.29
C ALA A 7 -16.17 8.56 -62.17
N ILE A 8 -16.65 8.39 -60.93
CA ILE A 8 -16.16 9.14 -59.77
C ILE A 8 -14.70 8.78 -59.46
N MET A 9 -14.35 7.48 -59.46
CA MET A 9 -12.95 7.08 -59.20
C MET A 9 -11.98 7.68 -60.23
N ARG A 10 -12.35 7.68 -61.52
CA ARG A 10 -11.52 8.30 -62.59
C ARG A 10 -11.41 9.81 -62.47
N GLN A 11 -12.47 10.48 -62.03
CA GLN A 11 -12.46 11.94 -61.91
C GLN A 11 -11.47 12.43 -60.84
N TYR A 12 -11.24 11.62 -59.80
CA TYR A 12 -10.37 11.95 -58.67
C TYR A 12 -9.09 11.09 -58.64
N GLU A 13 -8.75 10.38 -59.72
CA GLU A 13 -7.54 9.53 -59.76
C GLU A 13 -6.25 10.34 -59.91
N ASP A 14 -6.33 11.49 -60.59
CA ASP A 14 -5.19 12.39 -60.85
C ASP A 14 -4.98 13.44 -59.74
N ASP A 15 -5.90 13.54 -58.78
CA ASP A 15 -5.91 14.58 -57.76
C ASP A 15 -5.24 14.08 -56.47
N ALA A 16 -3.94 14.41 -56.30
CA ALA A 16 -3.12 13.90 -55.18
C ALA A 16 -3.60 14.36 -53.79
N ASP A 17 -4.38 15.44 -53.73
CA ASP A 17 -4.86 16.02 -52.47
C ASP A 17 -6.13 15.35 -51.94
N PHE A 18 -6.90 14.64 -52.80
CA PHE A 18 -8.20 14.09 -52.44
C PHE A 18 -8.30 12.57 -52.68
N HIS A 19 -8.12 11.78 -51.61
CA HIS A 19 -8.36 10.33 -51.65
C HIS A 19 -9.82 9.99 -51.32
N ILE A 20 -10.61 9.59 -52.31
CA ILE A 20 -12.04 9.25 -52.15
C ILE A 20 -12.26 7.75 -52.36
N GLU A 21 -12.73 7.05 -51.32
CA GLU A 21 -13.12 5.64 -51.40
C GLU A 21 -14.63 5.48 -51.64
N VAL A 22 -15.01 4.98 -52.81
CA VAL A 22 -16.42 4.85 -53.22
C VAL A 22 -16.94 3.42 -52.95
N HIS A 23 -17.93 3.29 -52.07
CA HIS A 23 -18.62 2.03 -51.77
C HIS A 23 -19.98 1.96 -52.49
N ASN A 24 -20.35 0.81 -53.05
CA ASN A 24 -21.68 0.55 -53.64
C ASN A 24 -22.25 -0.77 -53.10
N PRO A 25 -22.54 -0.84 -51.79
CA PRO A 25 -23.08 -2.04 -51.15
C PRO A 25 -24.48 -2.37 -51.69
N ARG A 26 -24.82 -3.65 -51.73
CA ARG A 26 -26.20 -4.10 -52.01
C ARG A 26 -27.08 -3.91 -50.77
N ASN A 27 -28.40 -4.06 -50.94
CA ASN A 27 -29.29 -4.12 -49.78
C ASN A 27 -28.78 -5.19 -48.81
N THR A 28 -28.78 -4.86 -47.51
CA THR A 28 -28.28 -5.71 -46.40
C THR A 28 -26.77 -5.95 -46.36
N GLU A 29 -25.96 -5.27 -47.17
CA GLU A 29 -24.50 -5.28 -47.09
C GLU A 29 -24.01 -4.10 -46.23
N SER A 30 -23.27 -4.38 -45.16
CA SER A 30 -22.71 -3.37 -44.26
C SER A 30 -21.40 -2.79 -44.79
N VAL A 31 -21.21 -1.48 -44.66
CA VAL A 31 -19.94 -0.80 -44.96
C VAL A 31 -19.26 -0.44 -43.65
N GLU A 32 -18.08 -1.01 -43.42
CA GLU A 32 -17.26 -0.75 -42.24
C GLU A 32 -16.22 0.33 -42.55
N LEU A 33 -16.33 1.47 -41.87
CA LEU A 33 -15.38 2.56 -41.97
C LEU A 33 -14.62 2.69 -40.64
N HIS A 34 -13.29 2.57 -40.70
CA HIS A 34 -12.43 2.59 -39.52
C HIS A 34 -11.97 4.02 -39.23
N PHE A 35 -12.52 4.62 -38.19
CA PHE A 35 -12.09 5.93 -37.71
C PHE A 35 -11.21 5.77 -36.47
N ARG A 36 -9.90 6.00 -36.64
CA ARG A 36 -8.97 6.04 -35.51
C ARG A 36 -9.04 7.40 -34.83
N GLY A 37 -10.02 7.56 -33.94
CA GLY A 37 -10.13 8.76 -33.12
C GLY A 37 -9.10 8.75 -31.98
N GLU A 38 -8.35 9.84 -31.84
CA GLU A 38 -7.55 10.07 -30.63
C GLU A 38 -8.49 10.24 -29.43
N LYS A 39 -8.21 9.52 -28.35
CA LYS A 39 -8.97 9.65 -27.09
C LYS A 39 -8.25 10.62 -26.18
N THR A 40 -8.77 11.84 -26.07
CA THR A 40 -8.27 12.85 -25.13
C THR A 40 -9.01 12.75 -23.81
N ALA A 41 -8.28 12.73 -22.69
CA ALA A 41 -8.84 12.82 -21.34
C ALA A 41 -8.50 14.15 -20.68
N LYS A 42 -9.47 14.78 -20.03
CA LYS A 42 -9.32 16.02 -19.30
C LYS A 42 -9.03 15.73 -17.84
N VAL A 43 -7.91 16.24 -17.33
CA VAL A 43 -7.57 16.13 -15.91
C VAL A 43 -8.39 17.15 -15.13
N VAL A 44 -9.08 16.74 -14.07
CA VAL A 44 -9.94 17.61 -13.25
C VAL A 44 -9.70 17.45 -11.75
N GLY A 45 -10.14 18.46 -10.98
CA GLY A 45 -10.00 18.50 -9.53
C GLY A 45 -8.56 18.79 -9.07
N LYS A 46 -8.18 18.28 -7.90
CA LYS A 46 -6.85 18.53 -7.30
C LYS A 46 -5.67 18.06 -8.15
N MET A 47 -5.90 17.11 -9.07
CA MET A 47 -4.86 16.62 -9.99
C MET A 47 -4.50 17.68 -11.05
N ALA A 48 -5.43 18.59 -11.36
CA ALA A 48 -5.20 19.68 -12.32
C ALA A 48 -4.45 20.89 -11.71
N MET A 49 -4.22 20.90 -10.39
CA MET A 49 -3.53 22.01 -9.71
C MET A 49 -2.02 22.02 -9.97
N SER A 50 -1.43 20.87 -10.25
CA SER A 50 -0.01 20.74 -10.59
C SER A 50 0.10 20.26 -12.03
N ALA A 51 0.79 21.03 -12.88
CA ALA A 51 1.12 20.58 -14.22
C ALA A 51 2.06 19.35 -14.11
N PRO A 52 1.73 18.23 -14.76
CA PRO A 52 2.58 17.05 -14.75
C PRO A 52 3.90 17.35 -15.46
N LYS A 53 5.00 16.79 -14.94
CA LYS A 53 6.28 16.81 -15.64
C LYS A 53 6.32 15.74 -16.72
N ASP A 54 7.15 15.93 -17.73
CA ASP A 54 7.37 14.90 -18.74
C ASP A 54 7.91 13.61 -18.09
N GLY A 55 7.33 12.47 -18.46
CA GLY A 55 7.59 11.17 -17.85
C GLY A 55 6.94 10.93 -16.48
N GLU A 56 6.19 11.89 -15.92
CA GLU A 56 5.48 11.69 -14.65
C GLU A 56 4.24 10.81 -14.81
N MET A 57 4.17 9.74 -14.03
CA MET A 57 3.03 8.83 -14.07
C MET A 57 1.81 9.42 -13.36
N LEU A 58 0.72 9.59 -14.10
CA LEU A 58 -0.56 10.04 -13.57
C LEU A 58 -1.46 8.84 -13.23
N GLY A 59 -1.76 8.67 -11.94
CA GLY A 59 -2.68 7.65 -11.43
C GLY A 59 -3.99 8.26 -10.94
N GLY A 60 -5.12 7.71 -11.39
CA GLY A 60 -6.44 8.19 -10.99
C GLY A 60 -7.60 7.33 -11.49
N VAL A 61 -8.80 7.81 -11.23
CA VAL A 61 -10.07 7.26 -11.71
C VAL A 61 -10.42 7.96 -13.03
N LEU A 62 -10.63 7.19 -14.09
CA LEU A 62 -11.06 7.69 -15.40
C LEU A 62 -12.57 7.53 -15.55
N VAL A 63 -13.29 8.65 -15.63
CA VAL A 63 -14.73 8.66 -15.82
C VAL A 63 -15.06 9.01 -17.28
N ARG A 64 -15.74 8.09 -17.97
CA ARG A 64 -16.25 8.31 -19.31
C ARG A 64 -17.70 8.80 -19.26
N ARG A 65 -17.94 10.02 -19.74
CA ARG A 65 -19.28 10.56 -19.99
C ARG A 65 -19.46 10.74 -21.49
N ASN A 66 -20.14 9.78 -22.11
CA ASN A 66 -20.27 9.67 -23.57
C ASN A 66 -18.89 9.54 -24.23
N PHE A 67 -18.49 10.53 -25.03
CA PHE A 67 -17.18 10.58 -25.70
C PHE A 67 -16.11 11.36 -24.91
N ASN A 68 -16.50 12.03 -23.82
CA ASN A 68 -15.57 12.81 -22.99
C ASN A 68 -15.01 11.95 -21.85
N TYR A 69 -13.69 11.97 -21.71
CA TYR A 69 -12.98 11.29 -20.62
C TYR A 69 -12.50 12.32 -19.60
N HIS A 70 -12.73 12.05 -18.32
CA HIS A 70 -12.27 12.90 -17.22
C HIS A 70 -11.40 12.06 -16.28
N LEU A 71 -10.15 12.47 -16.08
CA LEU A 71 -9.22 11.83 -15.16
C LEU A 71 -9.18 12.62 -13.85
N MET A 72 -9.40 11.94 -12.72
CA MET A 72 -9.45 12.59 -11.40
C MET A 72 -8.97 11.66 -10.28
N ARG A 73 -8.75 12.19 -9.09
CA ARG A 73 -8.53 11.36 -7.89
C ARG A 73 -9.88 10.90 -7.32
N ALA A 74 -9.91 9.72 -6.68
CA ALA A 74 -11.12 9.14 -6.11
C ALA A 74 -11.90 10.11 -5.19
N HIS A 75 -11.20 10.89 -4.34
CA HIS A 75 -11.86 11.85 -3.45
C HIS A 75 -12.61 13.00 -4.15
N ASN A 76 -12.31 13.30 -5.42
CA ASN A 76 -13.01 14.34 -6.19
C ASN A 76 -14.22 13.80 -6.97
N LEU A 77 -14.46 12.48 -6.94
CA LEU A 77 -15.49 11.84 -7.77
C LEU A 77 -16.89 12.42 -7.51
N SER A 78 -17.25 12.65 -6.24
CA SER A 78 -18.55 13.21 -5.84
C SER A 78 -18.76 14.67 -6.19
N ALA A 79 -17.68 15.43 -6.43
CA ALA A 79 -17.77 16.83 -6.82
C ALA A 79 -18.06 17.02 -8.33
N TYR A 80 -17.63 16.07 -9.16
CA TYR A 80 -17.71 16.16 -10.62
C TYR A 80 -18.66 15.15 -11.27
N THR A 81 -19.16 14.18 -10.50
CA THR A 81 -20.09 13.15 -10.96
C THR A 81 -21.22 13.00 -9.95
N GLY A 82 -22.35 12.41 -10.37
CA GLY A 82 -23.44 12.05 -9.46
C GLY A 82 -23.14 10.83 -8.58
N LEU A 83 -21.90 10.32 -8.59
CA LEU A 83 -21.50 9.17 -7.79
C LEU A 83 -21.01 9.65 -6.42
N SER A 84 -21.59 9.10 -5.36
CA SER A 84 -21.07 9.29 -4.00
C SER A 84 -19.89 8.35 -3.74
N ASN A 85 -18.93 8.82 -2.94
CA ASN A 85 -17.90 7.96 -2.38
C ASN A 85 -18.42 7.38 -1.07
N SER A 86 -18.50 6.05 -1.00
CA SER A 86 -18.87 5.32 0.21
C SER A 86 -17.63 4.60 0.75
N VAL A 87 -17.39 4.74 2.05
CA VAL A 87 -16.36 3.97 2.77
C VAL A 87 -17.10 2.99 3.66
N LEU A 88 -16.93 1.70 3.41
CA LEU A 88 -17.56 0.65 4.20
C LEU A 88 -16.66 0.33 5.40
N ILE A 89 -17.19 0.51 6.61
CA ILE A 89 -16.52 0.09 7.85
C ILE A 89 -17.21 -1.19 8.31
N GLN A 90 -16.42 -2.23 8.53
CA GLN A 90 -16.89 -3.51 9.04
C GLN A 90 -16.47 -3.65 10.50
N LYS A 91 -17.34 -4.32 11.27
CA LYS A 91 -17.12 -4.64 12.67
C LYS A 91 -17.49 -6.09 12.89
N GLU A 92 -16.62 -6.82 13.56
CA GLU A 92 -16.85 -8.20 13.94
C GLU A 92 -16.66 -8.35 15.44
N SER A 93 -17.68 -8.88 16.13
CA SER A 93 -17.66 -9.09 17.56
C SER A 93 -17.39 -10.57 17.86
N ILE A 94 -16.34 -10.84 18.62
CA ILE A 94 -15.91 -12.19 19.00
C ILE A 94 -15.90 -12.27 20.52
N TYR A 95 -16.34 -13.40 21.05
CA TYR A 95 -16.21 -13.69 22.48
C TYR A 95 -14.75 -13.97 22.81
N TYR A 96 -14.19 -13.33 23.83
CA TYR A 96 -12.83 -13.56 24.30
C TYR A 96 -12.75 -13.42 25.82
N ASN A 97 -12.29 -14.47 26.50
CA ASN A 97 -12.18 -14.53 27.96
C ASN A 97 -10.74 -14.71 28.46
N GLY A 98 -9.74 -14.69 27.58
CA GLY A 98 -8.33 -14.84 27.94
C GLY A 98 -7.71 -13.57 28.52
N SER A 99 -6.46 -13.67 28.97
CA SER A 99 -5.70 -12.52 29.48
C SER A 99 -5.33 -11.55 28.35
N THR A 100 -5.12 -10.28 28.70
CA THR A 100 -4.62 -9.27 27.76
C THR A 100 -3.24 -9.63 27.21
N SER A 101 -2.39 -10.19 28.07
CA SER A 101 -1.02 -10.60 27.74
C SER A 101 -1.01 -11.69 26.66
N LEU A 102 -1.89 -12.68 26.79
CA LEU A 102 -2.04 -13.77 25.82
C LEU A 102 -2.56 -13.26 24.48
N LEU A 103 -3.55 -12.37 24.50
CA LEU A 103 -4.10 -11.76 23.29
C LEU A 103 -3.00 -10.99 22.54
N LEU A 104 -2.30 -10.12 23.26
CA LEU A 104 -1.22 -9.31 22.71
C LEU A 104 -0.10 -10.17 22.11
N HIS A 105 0.31 -11.23 22.79
CA HIS A 105 1.32 -12.16 22.29
C HIS A 105 0.91 -12.79 20.95
N ASN A 106 -0.33 -13.26 20.82
CA ASN A 106 -0.82 -13.87 19.57
C ASN A 106 -0.93 -12.83 18.43
N LEU A 107 -1.39 -11.61 18.73
CA LEU A 107 -1.44 -10.53 17.74
C LEU A 107 -0.06 -10.09 17.26
N GLN A 108 0.94 -10.13 18.14
CA GLN A 108 2.32 -9.81 17.80
C GLN A 108 2.95 -10.85 16.86
N GLN A 109 2.63 -12.14 17.03
CA GLN A 109 3.09 -13.18 16.09
C GLN A 109 2.61 -12.94 14.66
N VAL A 110 1.45 -12.28 14.50
CA VAL A 110 0.80 -12.08 13.21
C VAL A 110 1.16 -10.74 12.56
N SER A 111 1.28 -9.67 13.35
CA SER A 111 1.48 -8.30 12.86
C SER A 111 2.81 -7.66 13.26
N GLY A 112 3.64 -8.35 14.04
CA GLY A 112 4.90 -7.84 14.55
C GLY A 112 4.68 -7.00 15.81
N HIS A 113 5.18 -5.77 15.83
CA HIS A 113 5.06 -4.93 17.01
C HIS A 113 3.64 -4.37 17.16
N VAL A 114 3.00 -4.69 18.29
CA VAL A 114 1.65 -4.22 18.65
C VAL A 114 1.72 -3.48 19.98
N ILE A 115 1.20 -2.25 19.99
CA ILE A 115 1.15 -1.40 21.19
C ILE A 115 -0.25 -1.46 21.77
N LEU A 116 -0.35 -1.99 22.98
CA LEU A 116 -1.57 -1.95 23.76
C LEU A 116 -1.80 -0.53 24.31
N LYS A 117 -2.87 0.14 23.88
CA LYS A 117 -3.28 1.45 24.41
C LYS A 117 -4.44 1.24 25.38
N HIS A 118 -4.19 1.44 26.67
CA HIS A 118 -5.25 1.39 27.68
C HIS A 118 -6.13 2.63 27.60
N ILE A 119 -7.43 2.44 27.44
CA ILE A 119 -8.42 3.53 27.46
C ILE A 119 -9.07 3.42 28.84
N GLY A 120 -8.57 4.21 29.79
CA GLY A 120 -8.99 4.16 31.21
C GLY A 120 -10.40 4.71 31.48
N SER A 121 -11.39 4.32 30.68
CA SER A 121 -12.78 4.67 30.89
C SER A 121 -13.42 3.78 31.95
N LYS A 122 -14.19 4.37 32.87
CA LYS A 122 -14.94 3.67 33.92
C LYS A 122 -16.31 3.16 33.44
N ASP A 123 -16.69 3.48 32.21
CA ASP A 123 -17.99 3.13 31.64
C ASP A 123 -17.90 1.78 30.89
N PRO A 124 -18.75 0.80 31.22
CA PRO A 124 -18.77 -0.52 30.57
C PRO A 124 -19.09 -0.48 29.06
N SER A 125 -19.63 0.62 28.54
CA SER A 125 -19.89 0.81 27.10
C SER A 125 -18.64 1.16 26.30
N ASN A 126 -17.55 1.56 26.98
CA ASN A 126 -16.29 1.92 26.34
C ASN A 126 -15.30 0.75 26.33
N PRO A 127 -14.47 0.63 25.29
CA PRO A 127 -13.44 -0.38 25.26
C PRO A 127 -12.43 -0.12 26.37
N THR A 128 -12.04 -1.19 27.07
CA THR A 128 -11.01 -1.12 28.12
C THR A 128 -9.62 -0.93 27.49
N HIS A 129 -9.41 -1.56 26.33
CA HIS A 129 -8.16 -1.48 25.59
C HIS A 129 -8.41 -1.32 24.10
N HIS A 130 -7.53 -0.56 23.48
CA HIS A 130 -7.47 -0.39 22.04
C HIS A 130 -6.11 -0.88 21.54
N ILE A 131 -6.17 -1.78 20.57
CA ILE A 131 -5.00 -2.43 19.99
C ILE A 131 -5.03 -2.15 18.48
N PRO A 132 -4.18 -1.23 17.98
CA PRO A 132 -4.00 -1.06 16.54
C PRO A 132 -3.15 -2.21 16.00
N VAL A 133 -3.65 -2.88 14.96
CA VAL A 133 -2.97 -3.99 14.28
C VAL A 133 -2.66 -3.58 12.84
N PHE A 134 -1.52 -4.03 12.30
CA PHE A 134 -1.08 -3.73 10.92
C PHE A 134 -1.05 -2.23 10.59
N SER A 135 -0.27 -1.45 11.34
CA SER A 135 -0.13 0.00 11.12
C SER A 135 -1.47 0.76 11.12
N GLU A 136 -2.34 0.42 12.08
CA GLU A 136 -3.68 1.02 12.26
C GLU A 136 -4.70 0.69 11.16
N SER A 137 -4.40 -0.28 10.27
CA SER A 137 -5.34 -0.74 9.24
C SER A 137 -6.54 -1.49 9.82
N VAL A 138 -6.32 -2.19 10.95
CA VAL A 138 -7.32 -2.90 11.73
C VAL A 138 -7.25 -2.40 13.17
N ARG A 139 -8.41 -2.15 13.77
CA ARG A 139 -8.55 -1.72 15.16
C ARG A 139 -9.26 -2.77 15.98
N GLU A 140 -8.61 -3.23 17.02
CA GLU A 140 -9.19 -4.20 17.95
C GLU A 140 -9.52 -3.53 19.28
N ASN A 141 -10.80 -3.59 19.65
CA ASN A 141 -11.38 -2.98 20.83
C ASN A 141 -11.78 -4.07 21.81
N VAL A 142 -11.14 -4.12 22.97
CA VAL A 142 -11.36 -5.20 23.95
C VAL A 142 -12.22 -4.70 25.10
N TYR A 143 -13.28 -5.44 25.40
CA TYR A 143 -14.28 -5.20 26.44
C TYR A 143 -14.18 -6.31 27.49
N PHE A 144 -13.29 -6.14 28.46
CA PHE A 144 -12.96 -7.21 29.42
C PHE A 144 -14.12 -7.59 30.32
N ALA A 145 -14.92 -6.62 30.78
CA ALA A 145 -16.07 -6.89 31.65
C ALA A 145 -17.15 -7.73 30.96
N GLN A 146 -17.22 -7.69 29.63
CA GLN A 146 -18.20 -8.40 28.82
C GLN A 146 -17.63 -9.64 28.13
N HIS A 147 -16.31 -9.88 28.25
CA HIS A 147 -15.60 -10.93 27.51
C HIS A 147 -15.84 -10.84 25.99
N ILE A 148 -15.81 -9.62 25.44
CA ILE A 148 -16.01 -9.37 24.01
C ILE A 148 -14.82 -8.59 23.46
N THR A 149 -14.41 -8.95 22.26
CA THR A 149 -13.44 -8.23 21.46
C THR A 149 -14.06 -7.86 20.12
N ILE A 150 -13.97 -6.59 19.74
CA ILE A 150 -14.52 -6.08 18.49
C ILE A 150 -13.37 -5.70 17.55
N ILE A 151 -13.28 -6.37 16.42
CA ILE A 151 -12.35 -6.05 15.34
C ILE A 151 -13.07 -5.09 14.38
N GLU A 152 -12.50 -3.93 14.12
CA GLU A 152 -13.06 -2.88 13.27
C GLU A 152 -12.05 -2.46 12.19
N TRP A 153 -12.46 -2.49 10.92
CA TRP A 153 -11.60 -2.11 9.80
C TRP A 153 -12.39 -1.43 8.68
N THR A 154 -11.68 -0.75 7.79
CA THR A 154 -12.26 -0.27 6.53
C THR A 154 -12.17 -1.37 5.49
N SER A 155 -13.32 -1.78 4.92
CA SER A 155 -13.43 -2.88 3.97
C SER A 155 -12.64 -2.59 2.69
N ASN A 156 -11.68 -3.46 2.41
CA ASN A 156 -10.93 -3.54 1.15
C ASN A 156 -10.13 -4.85 1.16
N PRO A 157 -9.74 -5.39 -0.01
CA PRO A 157 -9.13 -6.73 -0.07
C PRO A 157 -7.89 -6.92 0.82
N VAL A 158 -7.11 -5.86 1.07
CA VAL A 158 -5.90 -5.93 1.90
C VAL A 158 -6.26 -5.91 3.38
N ASN A 159 -7.15 -5.01 3.79
CA ASN A 159 -7.61 -4.90 5.16
C ASN A 159 -8.49 -6.07 5.58
N ASP A 160 -9.27 -6.65 4.66
CA ASP A 160 -10.09 -7.83 4.90
C ASP A 160 -9.17 -9.02 5.24
N MET A 161 -8.09 -9.21 4.47
CA MET A 161 -7.06 -10.21 4.78
C MET A 161 -6.40 -9.95 6.15
N PHE A 162 -6.13 -8.69 6.50
CA PHE A 162 -5.58 -8.34 7.81
C PHE A 162 -6.59 -8.59 8.95
N ALA A 163 -7.87 -8.32 8.72
CA ALA A 163 -8.93 -8.58 9.68
C ALA A 163 -9.09 -10.09 9.92
N ASP A 164 -9.12 -10.90 8.85
CA ASP A 164 -9.17 -12.37 8.94
C ASP A 164 -7.99 -12.92 9.76
N ARG A 165 -6.78 -12.39 9.51
CA ARG A 165 -5.59 -12.82 10.26
C ARG A 165 -5.63 -12.42 11.73
N THR A 166 -6.20 -11.25 12.03
CA THR A 166 -6.43 -10.77 13.39
C THR A 166 -7.46 -11.65 14.10
N LEU A 167 -8.58 -11.95 13.45
CA LEU A 167 -9.62 -12.87 13.93
C LEU A 167 -9.03 -14.23 14.27
N VAL A 168 -8.23 -14.82 13.37
CA VAL A 168 -7.56 -16.11 13.62
C VAL A 168 -6.64 -16.04 14.85
N ALA A 169 -5.92 -14.93 15.06
CA ALA A 169 -5.07 -14.76 16.23
C ALA A 169 -5.88 -14.72 17.55
N VAL A 170 -7.03 -14.02 17.54
CA VAL A 170 -7.96 -13.98 18.69
C VAL A 170 -8.52 -15.37 19.00
N LEU A 171 -9.00 -16.07 17.96
CA LEU A 171 -9.54 -17.42 18.10
C LEU A 171 -8.46 -18.41 18.56
N HIS A 172 -7.24 -18.28 18.06
CA HIS A 172 -6.11 -19.11 18.49
C HIS A 172 -5.78 -18.88 19.96
N ALA A 173 -5.74 -17.62 20.42
CA ALA A 173 -5.54 -17.29 21.83
C ALA A 173 -6.62 -17.89 22.73
N GLN A 174 -7.87 -17.94 22.26
CA GLN A 174 -8.98 -18.53 23.01
C GLN A 174 -8.94 -20.06 23.02
N ALA A 175 -8.62 -20.70 21.89
CA ALA A 175 -8.60 -22.15 21.77
C ALA A 175 -7.39 -22.78 22.48
N ASN A 176 -6.26 -22.08 22.51
CA ASN A 176 -4.99 -22.54 23.08
C ASN A 176 -4.49 -21.60 24.19
N PRO A 177 -5.14 -21.59 25.37
CA PRO A 177 -4.74 -20.71 26.46
C PRO A 177 -3.40 -21.14 27.06
N ILE A 178 -2.38 -20.31 26.89
CA ILE A 178 -1.06 -20.49 27.51
C ILE A 178 -1.01 -19.65 28.79
N PRO A 179 -0.58 -20.21 29.94
CA PRO A 179 -0.45 -19.43 31.16
C PRO A 179 0.54 -18.27 30.99
N ASP A 180 0.21 -17.09 31.53
CA ASP A 180 1.01 -15.87 31.42
C ASP A 180 2.49 -16.05 31.84
N LYS A 181 2.78 -17.02 32.73
CA LYS A 181 4.14 -17.36 33.17
C LYS A 181 5.04 -17.87 32.04
N HIS A 182 4.46 -18.48 31.01
CA HIS A 182 5.17 -19.00 29.84
C HIS A 182 5.20 -18.00 28.68
N LEU A 183 4.51 -16.87 28.82
CA LEU A 183 4.64 -15.76 27.88
C LEU A 183 5.96 -15.04 28.20
N GLY A 184 6.79 -14.78 27.18
CA GLY A 184 8.02 -14.03 27.34
C GLY A 184 7.74 -12.68 28.00
N LYS A 185 8.54 -12.28 29.00
CA LYS A 185 8.41 -10.97 29.63
C LYS A 185 8.71 -9.88 28.60
N ARG A 186 7.83 -8.90 28.52
CA ARG A 186 7.97 -7.73 27.64
C ARG A 186 9.04 -6.79 28.23
N ASP A 187 10.08 -6.50 27.46
CA ASP A 187 10.91 -5.31 27.69
C ASP A 187 10.09 -4.10 27.20
N GLU A 188 9.30 -3.50 28.08
CA GLU A 188 8.49 -2.31 27.76
C GLU A 188 9.33 -1.03 27.57
N LYS A 189 10.66 -1.12 27.77
CA LYS A 189 11.62 -0.05 27.53
C LYS A 189 13.00 -0.62 27.19
N SER A 190 13.14 -1.30 26.06
CA SER A 190 14.50 -1.32 25.47
C SER A 190 14.73 0.06 24.89
N GLU A 191 15.65 0.81 25.46
CA GLU A 191 16.15 2.00 24.79
C GLU A 191 16.61 1.60 23.37
N PRO A 192 16.40 2.44 22.34
CA PRO A 192 16.82 2.11 20.98
C PRO A 192 18.31 1.74 20.92
N ALA A 193 19.11 2.33 21.82
CA ALA A 193 20.51 1.98 22.04
C ALA A 193 20.72 0.52 22.48
N ASP A 194 19.88 -0.02 23.37
CA ASP A 194 19.96 -1.40 23.84
C ASP A 194 19.55 -2.41 22.77
N CYS A 195 18.53 -2.09 21.97
CA CYS A 195 18.15 -2.91 20.82
C CYS A 195 19.26 -2.98 19.78
N ILE A 196 19.83 -1.82 19.42
CA ILE A 196 20.94 -1.74 18.48
C ILE A 196 22.16 -2.46 19.05
N ARG A 197 22.46 -2.30 20.34
CA ARG A 197 23.55 -3.01 21.02
C ARG A 197 23.38 -4.53 20.95
N LYS A 198 22.21 -5.07 21.31
CA LYS A 198 21.94 -6.52 21.24
C LYS A 198 22.13 -7.07 19.82
N ALA A 199 21.61 -6.36 18.81
CA ALA A 199 21.77 -6.78 17.42
C ALA A 199 23.23 -6.69 16.93
N LEU A 200 23.99 -5.69 17.39
CA LEU A 200 25.41 -5.59 17.07
C LEU A 200 26.23 -6.71 17.70
N ILE A 201 25.90 -7.14 18.93
CA ILE A 201 26.52 -8.31 19.58
C ILE A 201 26.22 -9.58 18.78
N GLU A 202 24.96 -9.79 18.36
CA GLU A 202 24.59 -10.96 17.56
C GLU A 202 25.29 -11.00 16.19
N VAL A 203 25.50 -9.83 15.57
CA VAL A 203 26.07 -9.74 14.21
C VAL A 203 27.60 -9.72 14.22
N CYS A 204 28.23 -9.12 15.24
CA CYS A 204 29.69 -8.97 15.33
C CYS A 204 30.36 -10.05 16.20
N GLY A 205 29.59 -10.84 16.95
CA GLY A 205 30.11 -11.87 17.85
C GLY A 205 30.67 -11.33 19.16
N ASP A 206 31.14 -12.23 20.02
CA ASP A 206 31.59 -11.93 21.39
C ASP A 206 32.90 -11.11 21.47
N ASP A 207 33.65 -11.00 20.37
CA ASP A 207 34.91 -10.26 20.28
C ASP A 207 34.74 -8.75 20.05
N ALA A 208 33.49 -8.28 19.89
CA ALA A 208 33.16 -6.89 19.64
C ALA A 208 33.13 -6.04 20.92
N VAL A 209 33.94 -4.98 20.97
CA VAL A 209 33.88 -3.99 22.05
C VAL A 209 32.86 -2.92 21.67
N ILE A 210 31.79 -2.81 22.47
CA ILE A 210 30.69 -1.85 22.23
C ILE A 210 30.58 -0.90 23.42
N ASP A 211 30.90 0.36 23.18
CA ASP A 211 30.78 1.44 24.15
C ASP A 211 29.64 2.37 23.76
N VAL A 212 28.66 2.52 24.66
CA VAL A 212 27.53 3.44 24.48
C VAL A 212 27.87 4.74 25.20
N VAL A 213 28.11 5.80 24.44
CA VAL A 213 28.38 7.15 24.96
C VAL A 213 27.24 8.06 24.51
N GLY A 214 26.25 8.28 25.40
CA GLY A 214 25.13 9.17 25.12
C GLY A 214 24.25 8.69 23.97
N HIS A 215 24.28 9.40 22.83
CA HIS A 215 23.52 9.07 21.60
C HIS A 215 24.44 8.50 20.48
N SER A 216 25.66 8.11 20.84
CA SER A 216 26.61 7.47 19.93
C SER A 216 27.05 6.12 20.46
N ILE A 217 27.03 5.10 19.60
CA ILE A 217 27.51 3.75 19.86
C ILE A 217 28.84 3.59 19.12
N HIS A 218 29.92 3.46 19.89
CA HIS A 218 31.23 3.12 19.38
C HIS A 218 31.39 1.61 19.36
N LEU A 219 31.75 1.07 18.19
CA LEU A 219 31.97 -0.35 17.95
C LEU A 219 33.41 -0.54 17.47
N GLU A 220 34.16 -1.41 18.13
CA GLU A 220 35.48 -1.85 17.67
C GLU A 220 35.48 -3.37 17.48
N VAL A 221 35.80 -3.81 16.27
CA VAL A 221 35.89 -5.23 15.90
C VAL A 221 37.16 -5.41 15.07
N ASP A 222 38.03 -6.34 15.46
CA ASP A 222 39.29 -6.66 14.77
C ASP A 222 40.17 -5.43 14.46
N GLY A 223 40.27 -4.48 15.39
CA GLY A 223 41.06 -3.25 15.25
C GLY A 223 40.47 -2.21 14.28
N LYS A 224 39.21 -2.38 13.88
CA LYS A 224 38.46 -1.42 13.05
C LYS A 224 37.35 -0.79 13.87
N SER A 225 37.37 0.55 13.93
CA SER A 225 36.37 1.32 14.65
C SER A 225 35.23 1.78 13.74
N ALA A 226 34.01 1.70 14.25
CA ALA A 226 32.81 2.29 13.68
C ALA A 226 32.07 3.11 14.75
N ASN A 227 31.42 4.20 14.34
CA ASN A 227 30.58 5.01 15.21
C ASN A 227 29.18 5.14 14.60
N ILE A 228 28.17 4.88 15.42
CA ILE A 228 26.75 4.83 15.04
C ILE A 228 25.99 5.83 15.90
N ASP A 229 25.40 6.84 15.25
CA ASP A 229 24.50 7.78 15.93
C ASP A 229 23.10 7.14 16.08
N THR A 230 22.57 7.07 17.31
CA THR A 230 21.28 6.44 17.62
C THR A 230 20.08 7.22 17.07
N ASP A 231 20.21 8.54 16.88
CA ASP A 231 19.10 9.40 16.43
C ASP A 231 19.06 9.50 14.91
N THR A 232 20.21 9.70 14.28
CA THR A 232 20.31 9.85 12.83
C THR A 232 20.53 8.53 12.10
N THR A 233 20.90 7.46 12.83
CA THR A 233 21.31 6.15 12.29
C THR A 233 22.44 6.26 11.25
N GLN A 234 23.25 7.32 11.33
CA GLN A 234 24.41 7.49 10.49
C GLN A 234 25.55 6.62 11.02
N ILE A 235 26.10 5.80 10.13
CA ILE A 235 27.20 4.88 10.42
C ILE A 235 28.44 5.48 9.78
N THR A 236 29.44 5.80 10.61
CA THR A 236 30.76 6.19 10.15
C THR A 236 31.70 5.02 10.44
N CYS A 237 32.28 4.44 9.40
CA CYS A 237 33.13 3.27 9.54
C CYS A 237 34.35 3.40 8.63
N SER A 238 35.48 2.91 9.11
CA SER A 238 36.74 2.85 8.37
C SER A 238 36.77 1.77 7.28
N ASP A 239 35.91 0.75 7.38
CA ASP A 239 35.86 -0.40 6.47
C ASP A 239 34.47 -0.62 5.86
N GLN A 240 34.44 -0.94 4.57
CA GLN A 240 33.23 -1.15 3.78
C GLN A 240 32.49 -2.45 4.14
N LEU A 241 33.23 -3.51 4.54
CA LEU A 241 32.61 -4.78 4.95
C LEU A 241 31.93 -4.65 6.30
N LEU A 242 32.62 -4.05 7.28
CA LEU A 242 32.08 -3.74 8.60
C LEU A 242 30.89 -2.78 8.49
N HIS A 243 30.97 -1.77 7.62
CA HIS A 243 29.84 -0.87 7.33
C HIS A 243 28.60 -1.62 6.84
N HIS A 244 28.74 -2.57 5.91
CA HIS A 244 27.60 -3.35 5.41
C HIS A 244 27.00 -4.27 6.48
N LEU A 245 27.85 -4.87 7.32
CA LEU A 245 27.47 -5.74 8.42
C LEU A 245 26.65 -4.98 9.48
N ILE A 246 27.14 -3.82 9.89
CA ILE A 246 26.46 -2.90 10.81
C ILE A 246 25.16 -2.40 10.20
N LEU A 247 25.16 -2.01 8.91
CA LEU A 247 23.96 -1.54 8.22
C LEU A 247 22.86 -2.60 8.23
N SER A 248 23.21 -3.88 8.03
CA SER A 248 22.26 -4.99 8.10
C SER A 248 21.67 -5.15 9.52
N GLY A 249 22.50 -5.12 10.56
CA GLY A 249 22.05 -5.23 11.97
C GLY A 249 21.18 -4.04 12.40
N VAL A 250 21.63 -2.81 12.10
CA VAL A 250 20.91 -1.57 12.42
C VAL A 250 19.60 -1.46 11.63
N SER A 251 19.56 -1.92 10.36
CA SER A 251 18.32 -1.93 9.55
C SER A 251 17.25 -2.84 10.13
N SER A 252 17.63 -4.00 10.66
CA SER A 252 16.73 -4.91 11.37
C SER A 252 16.15 -4.27 12.63
N CYS A 253 16.96 -3.54 13.41
CA CYS A 253 16.47 -2.76 14.56
C CYS A 253 15.65 -1.53 14.15
N ARG A 254 15.92 -0.90 13.00
CA ARG A 254 15.22 0.30 12.51
C ARG A 254 13.76 0.04 12.17
N LEU A 255 13.42 -1.18 11.72
CA LEU A 255 12.03 -1.62 11.58
C LEU A 255 11.31 -1.67 12.94
N TYR A 256 12.04 -1.99 14.00
CA TYR A 256 11.55 -2.05 15.37
C TYR A 256 11.35 -0.64 15.97
N VAL A 257 12.33 0.26 15.82
CA VAL A 257 12.32 1.62 16.41
C VAL A 257 11.43 2.61 15.64
N ARG A 258 11.34 2.52 14.30
CA ARG A 258 10.52 3.46 13.50
C ARG A 258 9.02 3.28 13.72
N MET A 259 8.59 2.12 14.24
CA MET A 259 7.21 1.86 14.63
C MET A 259 6.84 2.47 15.99
N ASP A 260 7.83 2.87 16.79
CA ASP A 260 7.63 3.44 18.15
C ASP A 260 7.55 4.98 18.13
N GLY A 261 8.09 5.64 17.09
CA GLY A 261 8.45 7.05 17.16
C GLY A 261 7.62 8.10 16.42
N ARG A 262 6.55 7.80 15.64
CA ARG A 262 5.78 8.87 14.95
C ARG A 262 4.27 8.62 14.85
N SER A 263 3.53 9.22 15.77
CA SER A 263 2.24 9.84 15.47
C SER A 263 2.52 11.18 14.79
N GLY A 264 2.33 11.26 13.47
CA GLY A 264 2.51 12.51 12.73
C GLY A 264 3.08 12.32 11.32
N ASP A 265 2.19 12.44 10.35
CA ASP A 265 2.43 12.73 8.93
C ASP A 265 3.33 11.75 8.15
N VAL A 266 2.70 10.69 7.61
CA VAL A 266 3.31 9.84 6.58
C VAL A 266 2.92 10.38 5.20
N LYS A 267 3.81 11.19 4.61
CA LYS A 267 3.86 11.29 3.13
C LYS A 267 4.29 9.93 2.60
N HIS A 268 3.35 9.23 1.95
CA HIS A 268 3.61 8.00 1.21
C HIS A 268 4.77 8.20 0.21
N ARG A 269 5.89 7.51 0.44
CA ARG A 269 6.82 7.15 -0.62
C ARG A 269 6.57 5.67 -0.91
N ARG A 270 5.85 5.38 -2.01
CA ARG A 270 5.58 4.03 -2.49
C ARG A 270 6.93 3.33 -2.71
N ARG A 271 7.09 2.13 -2.13
CA ARG A 271 7.99 1.10 -2.65
C ARG A 271 7.12 0.18 -3.48
N ASP A 272 7.51 -0.01 -4.72
CA ASP A 272 6.74 -0.73 -5.73
C ASP A 272 6.62 -2.20 -5.33
N PHE A 273 5.39 -2.60 -5.00
CA PHE A 273 4.94 -3.98 -5.13
C PHE A 273 4.33 -4.09 -6.53
N GLU A 274 5.03 -4.76 -7.45
CA GLU A 274 4.54 -5.06 -8.79
C GLU A 274 3.37 -6.05 -8.71
N LEU A 275 2.16 -5.52 -8.58
CA LEU A 275 0.93 -6.18 -8.99
C LEU A 275 0.72 -5.84 -10.46
N TRP A 276 0.82 -6.87 -11.33
CA TRP A 276 0.51 -6.78 -12.75
C TRP A 276 -0.93 -6.30 -12.96
N MET A 277 -1.11 -4.99 -13.16
CA MET A 277 -2.33 -4.38 -13.67
C MET A 277 -1.98 -3.58 -14.92
N GLY A 278 -2.78 -3.77 -15.98
CA GLY A 278 -2.53 -3.32 -17.35
C GLY A 278 -1.89 -1.93 -17.46
N ASN A 279 -0.68 -1.94 -18.01
CA ASN A 279 0.22 -0.80 -18.12
C ASN A 279 -0.12 0.06 -19.34
N MET A 280 -0.21 1.38 -19.17
CA MET A 280 -0.20 2.31 -20.30
C MET A 280 0.92 3.33 -20.08
N THR A 281 2.02 3.12 -20.80
CA THR A 281 3.12 4.07 -20.96
C THR A 281 2.84 4.95 -22.18
N LEU A 282 2.91 6.27 -22.00
CA LEU A 282 2.98 7.21 -23.11
C LEU A 282 4.43 7.23 -23.62
N LYS A 283 4.63 6.83 -24.87
CA LYS A 283 5.81 7.20 -25.65
C LYS A 283 5.37 7.87 -26.94
N SER A 284 6.03 8.98 -27.23
CA SER A 284 5.99 9.65 -28.52
C SER A 284 6.46 8.67 -29.61
N GLU A 285 5.71 8.65 -30.71
CA GLU A 285 6.00 8.00 -31.99
C GLU A 285 5.80 6.46 -32.09
N TYR A 286 4.78 6.14 -32.92
CA TYR A 286 4.48 4.91 -33.67
C TYR A 286 4.29 3.54 -32.98
N ARG A 287 3.09 3.00 -33.28
CA ARG A 287 2.60 1.60 -33.20
C ARG A 287 2.25 1.03 -31.82
N ILE A 288 0.95 1.12 -31.49
CA ILE A 288 0.30 0.31 -30.46
C ILE A 288 -0.30 -0.93 -31.15
N PHE A 289 0.22 -2.11 -30.81
CA PHE A 289 -0.36 -3.42 -31.10
C PHE A 289 -1.49 -3.75 -30.11
N GLU A 290 -2.44 -4.54 -30.56
CA GLU A 290 -3.59 -5.06 -29.80
C GLU A 290 -3.18 -5.78 -28.51
N CYS A 291 -3.89 -5.50 -27.41
CA CYS A 291 -4.10 -6.48 -26.35
C CYS A 291 -5.33 -6.10 -25.50
N LEU A 292 -6.53 -6.27 -26.07
CA LEU A 292 -7.79 -6.21 -25.31
C LEU A 292 -8.72 -7.34 -25.76
N ARG A 293 -8.42 -8.54 -25.25
CA ARG A 293 -9.41 -9.63 -25.18
C ARG A 293 -9.19 -10.36 -23.86
N SER A 294 -9.93 -9.96 -22.82
CA SER A 294 -10.61 -10.87 -21.88
C SER A 294 -11.02 -10.20 -20.57
N LEU A 295 -12.22 -10.58 -20.11
CA LEU A 295 -12.77 -10.54 -18.74
C LEU A 295 -13.10 -9.18 -18.10
N PHE A 296 -14.37 -8.76 -18.18
CA PHE A 296 -15.35 -9.06 -17.12
C PHE A 296 -16.76 -8.72 -17.64
N ILE A 297 -17.54 -9.77 -17.89
CA ILE A 297 -19.00 -9.71 -18.00
C ILE A 297 -19.51 -9.84 -16.56
N LEU A 298 -20.17 -8.81 -16.05
CA LEU A 298 -21.13 -8.98 -14.96
C LEU A 298 -22.52 -8.75 -15.57
N GLN A 299 -23.14 -9.87 -16.00
CA GLN A 299 -24.56 -10.10 -15.76
C GLN A 299 -24.73 -10.12 -14.23
N LYS A 300 -25.73 -9.51 -13.60
CA LYS A 300 -27.13 -9.34 -13.96
C LYS A 300 -27.68 -8.15 -13.17
#